data_AF-A0A0M4EE23-F1
#
_entry.id   AF-A0A0M4EE23-F1
#
_cell.length_a   1.000
_cell.length_b   1.000
_cell.length_c   1.000
_cell.angle_alpha   90.00
_cell.angle_beta   90.00
_cell.angle_gamma   90.00
#
_symmetry.space_group_name_H-M   'P 1'
#
loop_
_entity.id
_entity.type
_entity.pdbx_description
1 polymer ?
#
loop_
_entity_poly.entity_id
_entity_poly.type
_entity_poly.pdbx_seq_one_letter_code
_entity_poly.pdbx_strand_id
1 'polypeptide(L)'
;MPAIWRLHCKKSMHTKLWRHFSTKSKPNAVVIAAAVRTPTKLPGGAAKGEKQLAALIIDELVKRTSMPRDIFKQLIMCSSSDVVSDDTITHMLKNLGLKSCEAHALQDKQCSLNGLQMSLERLRQNQEQEQCIILADTRANLKQSDDQILHSELMTTTGYFGGKAAQEAGNIVHAGAAALALTTTKLAERLDLQPLALVREYLVEHNDKQAIYRLSGMDPIKLTDVHSWQLAMEQQRQQRLGTLANLKSNDVSIYDVNNITASHLLTHTVHALPNGNKACVVMEQEGRCLLLVLEKLIPQSAKGLPQLTLYTKEPCSLCDDLTAELEEKFHGEFELQKVYIDQKENVRFLRLFRFDIPVLFLNGQFLCMHRLNEQLLRERLAALKNNKTA
;
A
#
# COMPACT_ATOMS: atom_id res chain seq x y z
N MET A 1 -48.68 23.61 16.78
CA MET A 1 -48.28 23.12 15.45
C MET A 1 -47.17 24.03 14.93
N PRO A 2 -45.90 23.59 14.88
CA PRO A 2 -44.80 24.41 14.39
C PRO A 2 -44.49 24.03 12.94
N ALA A 3 -44.34 25.02 12.06
CA ALA A 3 -44.00 24.79 10.66
C ALA A 3 -42.94 25.79 10.18
N ILE A 4 -41.85 25.20 9.67
CA ILE A 4 -40.98 25.68 8.60
C ILE A 4 -39.85 26.63 9.03
N TRP A 5 -38.78 26.03 9.55
CA TRP A 5 -37.43 26.57 9.41
C TRP A 5 -36.95 26.37 7.96
N ARG A 6 -36.76 27.49 7.25
CA ARG A 6 -36.04 27.51 5.96
C ARG A 6 -34.55 27.33 6.22
N LEU A 7 -34.01 26.15 5.91
CA LEU A 7 -32.57 25.95 5.81
C LEU A 7 -32.04 26.64 4.53
N HIS A 8 -31.37 27.77 4.73
CA HIS A 8 -30.50 28.38 3.74
C HIS A 8 -29.35 27.43 3.41
N CYS A 9 -29.35 26.91 2.18
CA CYS A 9 -28.19 26.26 1.58
C CYS A 9 -27.11 27.32 1.34
N LYS A 10 -26.25 27.57 2.34
CA LYS A 10 -25.00 28.29 2.13
C LYS A 10 -24.04 27.35 1.41
N LYS A 11 -23.89 27.54 0.09
CA LYS A 11 -22.72 27.08 -0.66
C LYS A 11 -21.48 27.70 -0.01
N SER A 12 -20.81 26.94 0.87
CA SER A 12 -19.52 27.34 1.40
C SER A 12 -18.49 27.16 0.29
N MET A 13 -18.11 28.28 -0.34
CA MET A 13 -16.90 28.36 -1.14
C MET A 13 -15.70 28.26 -0.18
N HIS A 14 -15.30 27.04 0.16
CA HIS A 14 -13.99 26.82 0.76
C HIS A 14 -12.93 26.86 -0.35
N THR A 15 -12.35 28.04 -0.53
CA THR A 15 -10.99 28.19 -1.07
C THR A 15 -10.04 27.38 -0.19
N LYS A 16 -9.81 26.11 -0.55
CA LYS A 16 -8.78 25.28 0.09
C LYS A 16 -7.41 25.91 -0.22
N LEU A 17 -6.75 26.43 0.81
CA LEU A 17 -5.33 26.74 0.79
C LEU A 17 -4.55 25.44 0.56
N TRP A 18 -4.07 25.24 -0.66
CA TRP A 18 -3.11 24.19 -0.99
C TRP A 18 -1.71 24.80 -0.91
N ARG A 19 -1.03 24.58 0.22
CA ARG A 19 0.37 24.92 0.49
C ARG A 19 0.92 23.74 1.31
N HIS A 20 1.99 23.02 0.99
CA HIS A 20 2.98 23.04 -0.08
C HIS A 20 3.29 21.59 -0.47
N PHE A 21 3.00 21.18 -1.72
CA PHE A 21 3.84 20.15 -2.33
C PHE A 21 5.22 20.80 -2.52
N SER A 22 6.29 20.14 -2.07
CA SER A 22 7.66 20.60 -2.29
C SER A 22 7.84 21.14 -3.72
N THR A 23 8.36 22.36 -3.82
CA THR A 23 8.35 23.29 -4.97
C THR A 23 9.17 22.84 -6.18
N LYS A 24 9.40 21.53 -6.37
CA LYS A 24 10.11 20.95 -7.53
C LYS A 24 9.56 19.59 -8.01
N SER A 25 8.36 19.15 -7.62
CA SER A 25 7.81 17.91 -8.21
C SER A 25 7.34 18.14 -9.65
N LYS A 26 7.77 17.30 -10.59
CA LYS A 26 7.25 17.27 -11.97
C LYS A 26 5.71 17.19 -11.96
N PRO A 27 5.01 17.84 -12.91
CA PRO A 27 3.57 17.72 -13.02
C PRO A 27 3.20 16.24 -13.22
N ASN A 28 2.24 15.74 -12.43
CA ASN A 28 1.68 14.39 -12.50
C ASN A 28 2.67 13.24 -12.19
N ALA A 29 3.29 13.28 -11.02
CA ALA A 29 4.19 12.24 -10.54
C ALA A 29 3.46 10.95 -10.10
N VAL A 30 4.18 9.83 -9.99
CA VAL A 30 3.62 8.55 -9.54
C VAL A 30 3.57 8.48 -8.02
N VAL A 31 2.47 7.99 -7.46
CA VAL A 31 2.27 7.77 -6.02
C VAL A 31 1.85 6.32 -5.75
N ILE A 32 2.25 5.82 -4.58
CA ILE A 32 1.74 4.57 -4.00
C ILE A 32 0.50 4.93 -3.17
N ALA A 33 -0.69 4.66 -3.70
CA ALA A 33 -1.95 4.97 -3.04
C ALA A 33 -2.23 4.05 -1.85
N ALA A 34 -1.92 2.76 -1.99
CA ALA A 34 -2.03 1.76 -0.94
C ALA A 34 -1.01 0.63 -1.16
N ALA A 35 -0.67 -0.06 -0.08
CA ALA A 35 0.25 -1.19 -0.07
C ALA A 35 -0.16 -2.19 1.01
N VAL A 36 -0.12 -3.49 0.69
CA VAL A 36 -0.47 -4.55 1.62
C VAL A 36 0.24 -5.86 1.27
N ARG A 37 0.53 -6.68 2.29
CA ARG A 37 1.07 -8.04 2.14
C ARG A 37 0.39 -9.04 3.06
N THR A 38 0.53 -10.32 2.75
CA THR A 38 0.12 -11.41 3.62
C THR A 38 1.08 -11.52 4.81
N PRO A 39 0.61 -11.99 5.99
CA PRO A 39 1.51 -12.40 7.05
C PRO A 39 2.31 -13.65 6.63
N THR A 40 3.50 -13.83 7.20
CA THR A 40 4.37 -15.01 6.97
C THR A 40 3.66 -16.31 7.33
N LYS A 41 2.83 -16.27 8.38
CA LYS A 41 2.02 -17.39 8.87
C LYS A 41 0.56 -16.99 8.85
N LEU A 42 -0.23 -17.74 8.08
CA LEU A 42 -1.68 -17.56 8.03
C LEU A 42 -2.31 -18.19 9.29
N PRO A 43 -3.32 -17.54 9.91
CA PRO A 43 -4.01 -18.12 11.06
C PRO A 43 -4.57 -19.51 10.74
N GLY A 44 -4.40 -20.45 11.67
CA GLY A 44 -4.86 -21.83 11.52
C GLY A 44 -3.94 -22.74 10.69
N GLY A 45 -2.74 -22.29 10.31
CA GLY A 45 -1.77 -23.13 9.57
C GLY A 45 -2.19 -23.45 8.14
N ALA A 46 -3.23 -22.77 7.62
CA ALA A 46 -3.74 -23.04 6.28
C ALA A 46 -2.72 -22.64 5.22
N ALA A 47 -2.14 -23.63 4.53
CA ALA A 47 -1.41 -23.39 3.30
C ALA A 47 -2.43 -23.04 2.19
N LYS A 48 -2.45 -21.77 1.77
CA LYS A 48 -3.15 -21.35 0.56
C LYS A 48 -2.18 -21.32 -0.60
N GLY A 49 -2.60 -21.82 -1.75
CA GLY A 49 -1.82 -21.71 -2.98
C GLY A 49 -1.73 -20.26 -3.46
N GLU A 50 -0.70 -19.94 -4.24
CA GLU A 50 -0.46 -18.58 -4.78
C GLU A 50 -1.71 -17.97 -5.44
N LYS A 51 -2.47 -18.74 -6.22
CA LYS A 51 -3.72 -18.29 -6.87
C LYS A 51 -4.78 -17.79 -5.87
N GLN A 52 -4.92 -18.48 -4.74
CA GLN A 52 -5.89 -18.09 -3.71
C GLN A 52 -5.42 -16.83 -2.98
N LEU A 53 -4.12 -16.71 -2.73
CA LEU A 53 -3.54 -15.52 -2.13
C LEU A 53 -3.62 -14.29 -3.05
N ALA A 54 -3.43 -14.46 -4.35
CA ALA A 54 -3.58 -13.40 -5.34
C ALA A 54 -4.96 -12.72 -5.24
N ALA A 55 -6.04 -13.51 -5.25
CA ALA A 55 -7.39 -12.96 -5.17
C ALA A 55 -7.64 -12.20 -3.86
N LEU A 56 -7.15 -12.76 -2.75
CA LEU A 56 -7.30 -12.16 -1.42
C LEU A 56 -6.54 -10.84 -1.30
N ILE A 57 -5.27 -10.81 -1.72
CA ILE A 57 -4.43 -9.63 -1.58
C ILE A 57 -4.88 -8.49 -2.51
N ILE A 58 -5.40 -8.82 -3.70
CA ILE A 58 -5.96 -7.83 -4.63
C ILE A 58 -7.24 -7.23 -4.04
N ASP A 59 -8.17 -8.04 -3.53
CA ASP A 59 -9.42 -7.52 -2.96
C ASP A 59 -9.16 -6.66 -1.73
N GLU A 60 -8.25 -7.10 -0.86
CA GLU A 60 -7.75 -6.32 0.27
C GLU A 60 -7.18 -4.98 -0.19
N LEU A 61 -6.24 -4.97 -1.14
CA LEU A 61 -5.63 -3.75 -1.65
C LEU A 61 -6.69 -2.78 -2.20
N VAL A 62 -7.62 -3.26 -3.03
CA VAL A 62 -8.69 -2.45 -3.61
C VAL A 62 -9.50 -1.78 -2.49
N LYS A 63 -9.89 -2.51 -1.45
CA LYS A 63 -10.59 -1.96 -0.29
C LYS A 63 -9.77 -0.88 0.42
N ARG A 64 -8.47 -1.09 0.61
CA ARG A 64 -7.57 -0.12 1.26
C ARG A 64 -7.41 1.20 0.51
N THR A 65 -7.58 1.20 -0.81
CA THR A 65 -7.52 2.44 -1.60
C THR A 65 -8.78 3.30 -1.48
N SER A 66 -9.92 2.70 -1.09
CA SER A 66 -11.28 3.31 -1.19
C SER A 66 -11.68 3.79 -2.60
N MET A 67 -10.91 3.46 -3.64
CA MET A 67 -11.18 3.89 -5.01
C MET A 67 -12.33 3.09 -5.64
N PRO A 68 -13.08 3.69 -6.58
CA PRO A 68 -14.00 2.96 -7.44
C PRO A 68 -13.29 1.86 -8.25
N ARG A 69 -13.92 0.68 -8.36
CA ARG A 69 -13.34 -0.49 -9.04
C ARG A 69 -13.02 -0.25 -10.53
N ASP A 70 -13.70 0.70 -11.18
CA ASP A 70 -13.49 1.07 -12.58
C ASP A 70 -12.22 1.90 -12.83
N ILE A 71 -11.61 2.47 -11.79
CA ILE A 71 -10.34 3.22 -11.91
C ILE A 71 -9.15 2.27 -12.11
N PHE A 72 -9.25 1.02 -11.67
CA PHE A 72 -8.23 0.01 -11.90
C PHE A 72 -8.30 -0.48 -13.34
N LYS A 73 -7.28 -0.12 -14.13
CA LYS A 73 -7.22 -0.46 -15.55
C LYS A 73 -6.27 -1.60 -15.85
N GLN A 74 -5.29 -1.84 -15.00
CA GLN A 74 -4.28 -2.87 -15.24
C GLN A 74 -3.89 -3.57 -13.94
N LEU A 75 -3.71 -4.88 -14.03
CA LEU A 75 -3.11 -5.73 -13.01
C LEU A 75 -1.86 -6.37 -13.62
N ILE A 76 -0.72 -6.13 -12.97
CA ILE A 76 0.55 -6.76 -13.28
C ILE A 76 0.83 -7.77 -12.17
N MET A 77 0.66 -9.05 -12.47
CA MET A 77 0.78 -10.15 -11.53
C MET A 77 2.10 -10.90 -11.77
N CYS A 78 3.00 -10.83 -10.80
CA CYS A 78 4.33 -11.41 -10.87
C CYS A 78 4.38 -12.67 -9.99
N SER A 79 4.52 -13.84 -10.59
CA SER A 79 4.45 -15.10 -9.86
C SER A 79 5.71 -15.97 -10.02
N SER A 80 5.98 -16.83 -9.04
CA SER A 80 6.97 -17.92 -9.19
C SER A 80 6.40 -19.21 -9.77
N SER A 81 5.07 -19.33 -9.87
CA SER A 81 4.42 -20.52 -10.42
C SER A 81 3.70 -20.23 -11.74
N ASP A 82 3.81 -21.18 -12.67
CA ASP A 82 3.08 -21.22 -13.95
C ASP A 82 1.55 -21.32 -13.77
N VAL A 83 1.07 -21.56 -12.53
CA VAL A 83 -0.36 -21.72 -12.20
C VAL A 83 -1.19 -20.47 -12.51
N VAL A 84 -0.56 -19.31 -12.70
CA VAL A 84 -1.26 -18.03 -12.85
C VAL A 84 -1.21 -17.55 -14.30
N SER A 85 -2.08 -18.09 -15.17
CA SER A 85 -2.26 -17.61 -16.55
C SER A 85 -3.11 -16.33 -16.63
N ASP A 86 -2.96 -15.58 -17.73
CA ASP A 86 -3.76 -14.37 -18.00
C ASP A 86 -5.27 -14.64 -17.95
N ASP A 87 -5.74 -15.76 -18.49
CA ASP A 87 -7.15 -16.15 -18.43
C ASP A 87 -7.63 -16.38 -17.00
N THR A 88 -6.80 -17.04 -16.20
CA THR A 88 -7.09 -17.31 -14.79
C THR A 88 -7.20 -16.01 -13.99
N ILE A 89 -6.26 -15.07 -14.22
CA ILE A 89 -6.29 -13.75 -13.60
C ILE A 89 -7.49 -12.96 -14.08
N THR A 90 -7.79 -12.97 -15.38
CA THR A 90 -8.92 -12.23 -15.95
C THR A 90 -10.25 -12.69 -15.36
N HIS A 91 -10.43 -14.00 -15.19
CA HIS A 91 -11.60 -14.55 -14.50
C HIS A 91 -11.65 -14.11 -13.02
N MET A 92 -10.52 -14.14 -12.32
CA MET A 92 -10.40 -13.64 -10.95
C MET A 92 -10.80 -12.15 -10.85
N LEU A 93 -10.28 -11.29 -11.72
CA LEU A 93 -10.59 -9.87 -11.76
C LEU A 93 -12.10 -9.62 -11.97
N LYS A 94 -12.74 -10.37 -12.87
CA LYS A 94 -14.19 -10.31 -13.09
C LYS A 94 -14.97 -10.64 -11.82
N ASN A 95 -14.56 -11.67 -11.09
CA ASN A 95 -15.18 -12.06 -9.81
C ASN A 95 -14.99 -11.01 -8.72
N LEU A 96 -13.83 -10.34 -8.72
CA LEU A 96 -13.57 -9.18 -7.88
C LEU A 96 -14.27 -7.91 -8.39
N GLY A 97 -15.07 -7.96 -9.46
CA GLY A 97 -15.77 -6.79 -9.99
C GLY A 97 -14.86 -5.76 -10.67
N LEU A 98 -13.60 -6.11 -10.96
CA LEU A 98 -12.62 -5.30 -11.69
C LEU A 98 -12.76 -5.54 -13.20
N LYS A 99 -13.97 -5.29 -13.73
CA LYS A 99 -14.35 -5.69 -15.10
C LYS A 99 -13.58 -4.99 -16.21
N SER A 100 -13.08 -3.78 -15.94
CA SER A 100 -12.30 -2.97 -16.89
C SER A 100 -10.78 -3.13 -16.71
N CYS A 101 -10.34 -4.05 -15.87
CA CYS A 101 -8.94 -4.24 -15.54
C CYS A 101 -8.34 -5.32 -16.44
N GLU A 102 -7.30 -4.94 -17.19
CA GLU A 102 -6.51 -5.86 -18.03
C GLU A 102 -5.48 -6.60 -17.17
N ALA A 103 -5.32 -7.89 -17.40
CA ALA A 103 -4.36 -8.72 -16.68
C ALA A 103 -3.07 -8.91 -17.48
N HIS A 104 -1.94 -8.85 -16.79
CA HIS A 104 -0.62 -9.22 -17.31
C HIS A 104 0.08 -10.13 -16.30
N ALA A 105 0.21 -11.40 -16.62
CA ALA A 105 1.03 -12.35 -15.88
C ALA A 105 2.49 -12.24 -16.31
N LEU A 106 3.39 -12.08 -15.34
CA LEU A 106 4.83 -12.18 -15.54
C LEU A 106 5.36 -13.37 -14.76
N GLN A 107 6.04 -14.28 -15.46
CA GLN A 107 6.52 -15.55 -14.97
C GLN A 107 7.97 -15.75 -15.43
N ASP A 108 8.90 -15.20 -14.66
CA ASP A 108 10.33 -15.39 -14.82
C ASP A 108 11.01 -15.01 -13.49
N LYS A 109 12.32 -15.23 -13.37
CA LYS A 109 13.04 -14.85 -12.14
C LYS A 109 12.92 -13.35 -11.88
N GLN A 110 13.12 -12.53 -12.91
CA GLN A 110 13.07 -11.07 -12.89
C GLN A 110 11.65 -10.48 -12.83
N CYS A 111 10.60 -11.30 -12.70
CA CYS A 111 9.24 -10.88 -13.00
C CYS A 111 8.79 -9.74 -12.10
N SER A 112 9.26 -9.74 -10.85
CA SER A 112 8.97 -8.68 -9.88
C SER A 112 9.59 -7.34 -10.27
N LEU A 113 10.86 -7.35 -10.70
CA LEU A 113 11.56 -6.14 -11.15
C LEU A 113 10.95 -5.63 -12.46
N ASN A 114 10.68 -6.53 -13.41
CA ASN A 114 10.02 -6.23 -14.68
C ASN A 114 8.60 -5.67 -14.46
N GLY A 115 7.84 -6.24 -13.53
CA GLY A 115 6.50 -5.77 -13.20
C GLY A 115 6.49 -4.37 -12.59
N LEU A 116 7.44 -4.09 -11.69
CA LEU A 116 7.63 -2.74 -11.14
C LEU A 116 8.01 -1.74 -12.23
N GLN A 117 9.03 -2.05 -13.04
CA GLN A 117 9.46 -1.19 -14.15
C GLN A 117 8.29 -0.90 -15.10
N MET A 118 7.57 -1.96 -15.52
CA MET A 118 6.42 -1.84 -16.42
C MET A 118 5.31 -0.96 -15.82
N SER A 119 5.01 -1.11 -14.53
CA SER A 119 4.03 -0.28 -13.83
C SER A 119 4.41 1.20 -13.86
N LEU A 120 5.66 1.52 -13.54
CA LEU A 120 6.17 2.89 -13.48
C LEU A 120 6.22 3.54 -14.87
N GLU A 121 6.69 2.80 -15.89
CA GLU A 121 6.76 3.29 -17.27
C GLU A 121 5.39 3.56 -17.86
N ARG A 122 4.42 2.68 -17.64
CA ARG A 122 3.04 2.86 -18.16
C ARG A 122 2.36 4.09 -17.57
N LEU A 123 2.51 4.34 -16.27
CA LEU A 123 1.99 5.57 -15.64
C LEU A 123 2.72 6.82 -16.12
N ARG A 124 4.02 6.72 -16.41
CA ARG A 124 4.82 7.84 -16.94
C ARG A 124 4.51 8.16 -18.39
N GLN A 125 4.20 7.15 -19.21
CA GLN A 125 3.87 7.34 -20.63
C GLN A 125 2.43 7.81 -20.82
N ASN A 126 1.48 7.30 -20.02
CA ASN A 126 0.06 7.60 -20.16
C ASN A 126 -0.43 8.62 -19.12
N GLN A 127 0.26 9.76 -19.01
CA GLN A 127 -0.05 10.78 -17.99
C GLN A 127 -1.46 11.39 -18.11
N GLU A 128 -2.07 11.35 -19.31
CA GLU A 128 -3.42 11.84 -19.53
C GLU A 128 -4.50 10.84 -19.12
N GLN A 129 -4.17 9.54 -19.11
CA GLN A 129 -5.10 8.48 -18.78
C GLN A 129 -5.24 8.38 -17.26
N GLU A 130 -6.45 8.62 -16.78
CA GLU A 130 -6.78 8.44 -15.37
C GLU A 130 -6.90 6.95 -15.04
N GLN A 131 -5.83 6.39 -14.50
CA GLN A 131 -5.77 4.96 -14.16
C GLN A 131 -5.03 4.69 -12.86
N CYS A 132 -5.43 3.59 -12.23
CA CYS A 132 -4.64 2.91 -11.21
C CYS A 132 -4.15 1.57 -11.76
N ILE A 133 -2.87 1.28 -11.53
CA ILE A 133 -2.23 0.00 -11.83
C ILE A 133 -2.06 -0.75 -10.50
N ILE A 134 -2.49 -2.02 -10.49
CA ILE A 134 -2.19 -2.94 -9.40
C ILE A 134 -0.91 -3.69 -9.77
N LEU A 135 0.13 -3.56 -8.96
CA LEU A 135 1.29 -4.44 -9.02
C LEU A 135 1.13 -5.46 -7.89
N ALA A 136 1.17 -6.75 -8.21
CA ALA A 136 1.05 -7.82 -7.23
C ALA A 136 2.15 -8.87 -7.44
N ASP A 137 2.69 -9.38 -6.35
CA ASP A 137 3.62 -10.50 -6.33
C ASP A 137 3.04 -11.66 -5.52
N THR A 138 3.21 -12.88 -6.03
CA THR A 138 3.01 -14.13 -5.28
C THR A 138 4.26 -15.01 -5.34
N ARG A 139 4.65 -15.61 -4.22
CA ARG A 139 5.77 -16.57 -4.17
C ARG A 139 5.44 -17.75 -3.28
N ALA A 140 5.75 -18.96 -3.73
CA ALA A 140 5.55 -20.17 -2.96
C ALA A 140 6.50 -20.24 -1.75
N ASN A 141 7.74 -19.78 -1.89
CA ASN A 141 8.80 -19.95 -0.90
C ASN A 141 9.36 -18.61 -0.42
N LEU A 142 8.56 -17.78 0.25
CA LEU A 142 9.05 -16.49 0.73
C LEU A 142 9.51 -16.60 2.20
N LYS A 143 10.83 -16.54 2.42
CA LYS A 143 11.44 -16.51 3.76
C LYS A 143 11.43 -15.07 4.27
N GLN A 144 10.35 -14.65 4.92
CA GLN A 144 10.33 -13.37 5.64
C GLN A 144 10.93 -13.57 7.04
N SER A 145 11.78 -12.64 7.49
CA SER A 145 12.12 -12.60 8.91
C SER A 145 10.93 -12.05 9.69
N ASP A 146 10.61 -12.70 10.81
CA ASP A 146 9.50 -12.29 11.69
C ASP A 146 9.89 -11.05 12.55
N ASP A 147 11.14 -10.59 12.49
CA ASP A 147 11.72 -9.64 13.47
C ASP A 147 11.28 -8.17 13.30
N GLN A 148 10.55 -7.79 12.25
CA GLN A 148 10.11 -6.40 12.01
C GLN A 148 8.76 -6.31 11.27
N ILE A 149 7.78 -7.12 11.67
CA ILE A 149 6.43 -7.07 11.07
C ILE A 149 5.68 -5.83 11.57
N LEU A 150 5.27 -4.96 10.64
CA LEU A 150 4.39 -3.83 10.96
C LEU A 150 2.92 -4.25 10.80
N HIS A 151 2.05 -3.89 11.73
CA HIS A 151 0.62 -4.20 11.59
C HIS A 151 -0.05 -3.46 10.43
N SER A 152 0.52 -2.32 10.02
CA SER A 152 0.04 -1.48 8.92
C SER A 152 0.18 -2.12 7.53
N GLU A 153 1.19 -2.96 7.33
CA GLU A 153 1.45 -3.64 6.06
C GLU A 153 0.65 -4.92 5.88
N LEU A 154 0.19 -5.56 6.96
CA LEU A 154 -0.46 -6.86 6.89
C LEU A 154 -1.94 -6.77 6.53
N MET A 155 -2.41 -7.68 5.66
CA MET A 155 -3.83 -7.84 5.36
C MET A 155 -4.63 -8.31 6.58
N THR A 156 -5.92 -7.97 6.62
CA THR A 156 -6.83 -8.50 7.64
C THR A 156 -7.09 -9.98 7.40
N THR A 157 -6.87 -10.82 8.42
CA THR A 157 -7.01 -12.28 8.30
C THR A 157 -8.30 -12.83 8.90
N THR A 158 -9.03 -12.03 9.69
CA THR A 158 -10.32 -12.43 10.26
C THR A 158 -11.36 -12.72 9.18
N GLY A 159 -11.99 -13.90 9.23
CA GLY A 159 -13.06 -14.31 8.30
C GLY A 159 -12.58 -15.09 7.05
N TYR A 160 -11.32 -14.98 6.64
CA TYR A 160 -10.79 -15.71 5.47
C TYR A 160 -10.23 -17.11 5.78
N PHE A 161 -10.00 -17.40 7.05
CA PHE A 161 -9.31 -18.61 7.51
C PHE A 161 -10.14 -19.32 8.59
N GLY A 162 -11.27 -19.87 8.17
CA GLY A 162 -12.13 -20.74 8.98
C GLY A 162 -11.94 -22.21 8.57
N GLY A 163 -10.84 -22.83 8.98
CA GLY A 163 -10.57 -24.25 8.73
C GLY A 163 -9.89 -24.88 9.93
N LYS A 164 -10.21 -26.15 10.23
CA LYS A 164 -9.49 -26.94 11.23
C LYS A 164 -8.01 -27.00 10.83
N ALA A 165 -7.13 -26.72 11.78
CA ALA A 165 -5.69 -26.86 11.58
C ALA A 165 -5.39 -28.29 11.11
N ALA A 166 -4.82 -28.42 9.90
CA ALA A 166 -4.20 -29.67 9.49
C ALA A 166 -2.88 -29.80 10.26
N GLN A 167 -2.87 -30.65 11.28
CA GLN A 167 -1.62 -31.16 11.86
C GLN A 167 -1.01 -32.13 10.85
N GLU A 168 -0.23 -31.60 9.91
CA GLU A 168 0.69 -32.43 9.13
C GLU A 168 2.12 -31.98 9.42
N ALA A 169 2.87 -32.90 10.02
CA ALA A 169 4.28 -32.75 10.32
C ALA A 169 5.10 -32.89 9.03
N GLY A 170 5.20 -31.80 8.28
CA GLY A 170 6.14 -31.60 7.19
C GLY A 170 6.61 -30.14 7.18
N ASN A 171 7.72 -29.83 6.49
CA ASN A 171 8.10 -28.44 6.21
C ASN A 171 7.01 -27.80 5.33
N ILE A 172 5.98 -27.21 5.95
CA ILE A 172 4.90 -26.53 5.23
C ILE A 172 5.50 -25.27 4.58
N VAL A 173 5.60 -25.30 3.27
CA VAL A 173 5.97 -24.15 2.45
C VAL A 173 4.76 -23.21 2.41
N HIS A 174 4.90 -22.03 3.01
CA HIS A 174 3.86 -21.01 3.00
C HIS A 174 4.10 -20.03 1.85
N ALA A 175 3.13 -19.96 0.94
CA ALA A 175 3.12 -18.94 -0.08
C ALA A 175 2.90 -17.55 0.56
N GLY A 176 3.62 -16.55 0.07
CA GLY A 176 3.47 -15.14 0.44
C GLY A 176 2.96 -14.32 -0.75
N ALA A 177 2.20 -13.27 -0.45
CA ALA A 177 1.72 -12.33 -1.47
C ALA A 177 1.79 -10.88 -0.99
N ALA A 178 2.06 -9.96 -1.91
CA ALA A 178 2.02 -8.52 -1.66
C ALA A 178 1.46 -7.79 -2.87
N ALA A 179 0.84 -6.63 -2.63
CA ALA A 179 0.27 -5.82 -3.69
C ALA A 179 0.36 -4.33 -3.39
N LEU A 180 0.52 -3.53 -4.45
CA LEU A 180 0.61 -2.08 -4.45
C LEU A 180 -0.42 -1.50 -5.42
N ALA A 181 -1.05 -0.40 -5.02
CA ALA A 181 -1.87 0.42 -5.90
C ALA A 181 -1.04 1.64 -6.32
N LEU A 182 -0.62 1.68 -7.59
CA LEU A 182 0.15 2.78 -8.17
C LEU A 182 -0.77 3.67 -9.01
N THR A 183 -0.66 4.97 -8.85
CA THR A 183 -1.40 5.94 -9.67
C THR A 183 -0.64 7.26 -9.75
N THR A 184 -1.25 8.30 -10.29
CA THR A 184 -0.63 9.63 -10.42
C THR A 184 -1.17 10.62 -9.38
N THR A 185 -0.40 11.68 -9.11
CA THR A 185 -0.84 12.75 -8.19
C THR A 185 -2.14 13.40 -8.67
N LYS A 186 -2.33 13.60 -9.99
CA LYS A 186 -3.56 14.18 -10.54
C LYS A 186 -4.79 13.34 -10.21
N LEU A 187 -4.70 12.01 -10.38
CA LEU A 187 -5.82 11.13 -10.07
C LEU A 187 -6.05 11.04 -8.56
N ALA A 188 -4.97 11.00 -7.76
CA ALA A 188 -5.07 11.04 -6.32
C ALA A 188 -5.78 12.30 -5.80
N GLU A 189 -5.43 13.47 -6.35
CA GLU A 189 -6.08 14.75 -6.03
C GLU A 189 -7.55 14.76 -6.44
N ARG A 190 -7.87 14.28 -7.64
CA ARG A 190 -9.26 14.21 -8.13
C ARG A 190 -10.15 13.33 -7.26
N LEU A 191 -9.59 12.22 -6.77
CA LEU A 191 -10.30 11.27 -5.92
C LEU A 191 -10.18 11.57 -4.42
N ASP A 192 -9.55 12.69 -4.04
CA ASP A 192 -9.30 13.11 -2.66
C ASP A 192 -8.61 12.02 -1.82
N LEU A 193 -7.66 11.32 -2.44
CA LEU A 193 -6.90 10.24 -1.81
C LEU A 193 -5.80 10.79 -0.91
N GLN A 194 -5.36 9.94 0.03
CA GLN A 194 -4.21 10.21 0.91
C GLN A 194 -3.14 9.15 0.67
N PRO A 195 -2.35 9.27 -0.42
CA PRO A 195 -1.37 8.24 -0.79
C PRO A 195 -0.30 8.06 0.28
N LEU A 196 0.32 6.88 0.30
CA LEU A 196 1.35 6.53 1.28
C LEU A 196 2.70 7.18 0.95
N ALA A 197 3.10 7.18 -0.32
CA ALA A 197 4.40 7.65 -0.74
C ALA A 197 4.39 8.19 -2.17
N LEU A 198 5.33 9.09 -2.45
CA LEU A 198 5.60 9.66 -3.77
C LEU A 198 6.86 9.02 -4.36
N VAL A 199 6.78 8.57 -5.62
CA VAL A 199 7.95 8.15 -6.39
C VAL A 199 8.66 9.39 -6.89
N ARG A 200 9.80 9.73 -6.28
CA ARG A 200 10.61 10.90 -6.66
C ARG A 200 11.43 10.61 -7.90
N GLU A 201 12.04 9.44 -7.95
CA GLU A 201 12.95 9.05 -9.00
C GLU A 201 12.99 7.53 -9.12
N TYR A 202 13.18 7.03 -10.33
CA TYR A 202 13.53 5.65 -10.56
C TYR A 202 14.47 5.53 -11.76
N LEU A 203 15.36 4.55 -11.70
CA LEU A 203 16.34 4.25 -12.72
C LEU A 203 16.43 2.73 -12.88
N VAL A 204 16.63 2.26 -14.10
CA VAL A 204 16.94 0.87 -14.39
C VAL A 204 18.22 0.83 -15.22
N GLU A 205 19.23 0.12 -14.72
CA GLU A 205 20.53 -0.04 -15.37
C GLU A 205 20.88 -1.52 -15.54
N HIS A 206 21.74 -1.80 -16.52
CA HIS A 206 22.30 -3.14 -16.74
C HIS A 206 23.74 -3.26 -16.19
N ASN A 207 24.23 -2.22 -15.50
CA ASN A 207 25.58 -2.17 -14.95
C ASN A 207 25.57 -1.52 -13.57
N ASP A 208 25.87 -2.33 -12.56
CA ASP A 208 25.76 -1.98 -11.14
C ASP A 208 26.67 -0.82 -10.74
N LYS A 209 27.83 -0.68 -11.40
CA LYS A 209 28.73 0.46 -11.17
C LYS A 209 28.12 1.76 -11.70
N GLN A 210 27.39 1.73 -12.81
CA GLN A 210 26.78 2.96 -13.36
C GLN A 210 25.55 3.39 -12.56
N ALA A 211 24.77 2.44 -12.02
CA ALA A 211 23.60 2.74 -11.20
C ALA A 211 23.95 3.58 -9.96
N ILE A 212 25.00 3.17 -9.22
CA ILE A 212 25.44 3.88 -8.00
C ILE A 212 26.11 5.22 -8.36
N TYR A 213 26.88 5.30 -9.44
CA TYR A 213 27.53 6.55 -9.86
C TYR A 213 26.57 7.59 -10.47
N ARG A 214 25.39 7.18 -10.97
CA ARG A 214 24.39 8.14 -11.48
C ARG A 214 23.60 8.84 -10.37
N LEU A 215 23.50 8.24 -9.17
CA LEU A 215 23.01 8.94 -7.97
C LEU A 215 23.86 10.17 -7.62
N SER A 216 25.16 10.11 -7.91
CA SER A 216 26.12 11.16 -7.53
C SER A 216 26.42 12.17 -8.65
N GLY A 217 25.98 11.92 -9.89
CA GLY A 217 26.43 12.67 -11.08
C GLY A 217 25.39 13.50 -11.83
N MET A 218 24.09 13.32 -11.59
CA MET A 218 23.09 14.33 -11.99
C MET A 218 22.92 15.31 -10.80
N ASP A 219 22.01 16.28 -10.83
CA ASP A 219 21.63 17.01 -9.60
C ASP A 219 20.37 16.38 -8.90
N PRO A 220 20.37 15.10 -8.43
CA PRO A 220 19.24 14.49 -7.72
C PRO A 220 19.50 14.34 -6.21
N ILE A 221 18.55 13.72 -5.52
CA ILE A 221 18.47 13.54 -4.06
C ILE A 221 19.84 13.19 -3.47
N LYS A 222 20.36 14.07 -2.59
CA LYS A 222 21.64 13.84 -1.91
C LYS A 222 21.53 12.58 -1.08
N LEU A 223 22.58 11.76 -1.06
CA LEU A 223 22.62 10.54 -0.22
C LEU A 223 22.33 10.85 1.26
N THR A 224 22.65 12.05 1.72
CA THR A 224 22.34 12.58 3.07
C THR A 224 20.85 12.82 3.32
N ASP A 225 20.04 12.95 2.28
CA ASP A 225 18.59 13.16 2.40
C ASP A 225 17.83 11.83 2.53
N VAL A 226 18.50 10.69 2.35
CA VAL A 226 17.91 9.36 2.42
C VAL A 226 17.98 8.87 3.86
N HIS A 227 16.81 8.70 4.47
CA HIS A 227 16.68 8.19 5.83
C HIS A 227 16.96 6.69 5.89
N SER A 228 16.34 5.91 5.01
CA SER A 228 16.46 4.45 4.99
C SER A 228 16.89 3.91 3.62
N TRP A 229 17.77 2.92 3.66
CA TRP A 229 18.24 2.18 2.49
C TRP A 229 17.74 0.74 2.55
N GLN A 230 17.20 0.27 1.42
CA GLN A 230 16.55 -1.02 1.30
C GLN A 230 17.19 -1.75 0.11
N LEU A 231 18.10 -2.67 0.39
CA LEU A 231 18.98 -3.28 -0.61
C LEU A 231 18.62 -4.75 -0.80
N ALA A 232 17.99 -5.11 -1.92
CA ALA A 232 17.75 -6.50 -2.31
C ALA A 232 18.81 -6.95 -3.33
N MET A 233 19.72 -7.82 -2.90
CA MET A 233 20.91 -8.20 -3.67
C MET A 233 21.22 -9.69 -3.54
N GLU A 234 22.02 -10.23 -4.46
CA GLU A 234 22.54 -11.60 -4.37
C GLU A 234 23.53 -11.76 -3.20
N GLN A 235 23.45 -12.85 -2.45
CA GLN A 235 24.26 -13.10 -1.24
C GLN A 235 25.77 -12.91 -1.45
N GLN A 236 26.30 -13.36 -2.59
CA GLN A 236 27.74 -13.26 -2.90
C GLN A 236 28.23 -11.80 -3.03
N ARG A 237 27.32 -10.84 -3.29
CA ARG A 237 27.65 -9.42 -3.42
C ARG A 237 27.43 -8.61 -2.14
N GLN A 238 26.68 -9.14 -1.17
CA GLN A 238 26.51 -8.49 0.12
C GLN A 238 27.86 -8.21 0.81
N GLN A 239 28.85 -9.09 0.58
CA GLN A 239 30.22 -8.93 1.07
C GLN A 239 31.02 -7.80 0.37
N ARG A 240 30.62 -7.37 -0.84
CA ARG A 240 31.28 -6.30 -1.60
C ARG A 240 30.79 -4.90 -1.25
N LEU A 241 29.71 -4.78 -0.45
CA LEU A 241 29.14 -3.51 0.00
C LEU A 241 29.99 -2.78 1.05
N GLY A 242 31.22 -3.22 1.33
CA GLY A 242 32.17 -2.48 2.18
C GLY A 242 32.43 -1.03 1.74
N THR A 243 32.03 -0.66 0.51
CA THR A 243 32.03 0.72 0.01
C THR A 243 30.77 1.53 0.39
N LEU A 244 29.63 0.88 0.68
CA LEU A 244 28.43 1.52 1.25
C LEU A 244 28.53 1.77 2.75
N ALA A 245 29.55 1.23 3.43
CA ALA A 245 29.82 1.49 4.85
C ALA A 245 30.08 2.98 5.16
N ASN A 246 30.30 3.81 4.13
CA ASN A 246 30.42 5.27 4.25
C ASN A 246 29.09 6.02 4.05
N LEU A 247 27.97 5.33 3.79
CA LEU A 247 26.65 5.95 3.80
C LEU A 247 26.31 6.27 5.26
N LYS A 248 26.34 7.56 5.62
CA LYS A 248 25.72 8.07 6.86
C LYS A 248 24.20 7.99 6.71
N SER A 249 23.64 6.80 6.79
CA SER A 249 22.20 6.57 6.80
C SER A 249 21.75 6.11 8.16
N ASN A 250 20.58 6.58 8.59
CA ASN A 250 19.99 6.19 9.87
C ASN A 250 19.60 4.70 9.90
N ASP A 251 19.30 4.14 8.73
CA ASP A 251 18.82 2.75 8.61
C ASP A 251 19.23 2.13 7.26
N VAL A 252 19.78 0.91 7.31
CA VAL A 252 20.16 0.11 6.13
C VAL A 252 19.68 -1.31 6.35
N SER A 253 18.80 -1.78 5.47
CA SER A 253 18.30 -3.15 5.48
C SER A 253 18.76 -3.86 4.21
N ILE A 254 19.31 -5.07 4.36
CA ILE A 254 19.81 -5.89 3.26
C ILE A 254 18.98 -7.18 3.19
N TYR A 255 18.53 -7.50 1.99
CA TYR A 255 17.68 -8.64 1.68
C TYR A 255 18.33 -9.52 0.61
N ASP A 256 18.05 -10.82 0.68
CA ASP A 256 18.35 -11.75 -0.41
C ASP A 256 17.29 -11.57 -1.51
N VAL A 257 17.73 -11.21 -2.72
CA VAL A 257 16.84 -11.01 -3.87
C VAL A 257 15.94 -12.23 -4.17
N ASN A 258 16.36 -13.45 -3.81
CA ASN A 258 15.55 -14.65 -4.03
C ASN A 258 14.42 -14.80 -3.00
N ASN A 259 14.50 -14.10 -1.87
CA ASN A 259 13.55 -14.22 -0.76
C ASN A 259 12.67 -12.98 -0.59
N ILE A 260 12.81 -11.96 -1.44
CA ILE A 260 11.98 -10.76 -1.39
C ILE A 260 11.57 -10.32 -2.79
N THR A 261 10.35 -9.82 -2.92
CA THR A 261 9.86 -9.25 -4.19
C THR A 261 9.74 -7.73 -4.07
N ALA A 262 9.61 -7.05 -5.20
CA ALA A 262 9.40 -5.61 -5.27
C ALA A 262 8.17 -5.19 -4.45
N SER A 263 7.02 -5.85 -4.62
CA SER A 263 5.82 -5.50 -3.87
C SER A 263 5.98 -5.70 -2.37
N HIS A 264 6.70 -6.74 -1.93
CA HIS A 264 6.97 -6.96 -0.51
C HIS A 264 7.89 -5.87 0.06
N LEU A 265 9.01 -5.59 -0.61
CA LEU A 265 9.99 -4.61 -0.18
C LEU A 265 9.39 -3.21 -0.12
N LEU A 266 8.66 -2.81 -1.18
CA LEU A 266 8.02 -1.50 -1.25
C LEU A 266 6.89 -1.37 -0.24
N THR A 267 6.12 -2.43 0.01
CA THR A 267 5.09 -2.43 1.06
C THR A 267 5.72 -2.15 2.42
N HIS A 268 6.77 -2.88 2.78
CA HIS A 268 7.48 -2.65 4.04
C HIS A 268 8.05 -1.22 4.09
N THR A 269 8.75 -0.81 3.04
CA THR A 269 9.41 0.50 2.95
C THR A 269 8.42 1.64 3.18
N VAL A 270 7.26 1.65 2.50
CA VAL A 270 6.31 2.77 2.64
C VAL A 270 5.61 2.79 3.99
N HIS A 271 5.52 1.66 4.69
CA HIS A 271 4.90 1.59 6.02
C HIS A 271 5.90 1.90 7.15
N ALA A 272 7.17 1.52 6.99
CA ALA A 272 8.24 1.75 7.95
C ALA A 272 8.83 3.16 7.89
N LEU A 273 8.85 3.79 6.71
CA LEU A 273 9.45 5.10 6.50
C LEU A 273 8.71 6.19 7.30
N PRO A 274 9.40 6.98 8.14
CA PRO A 274 8.79 8.09 8.86
C PRO A 274 8.24 9.15 7.90
N ASN A 275 7.15 9.81 8.30
CA ASN A 275 6.51 10.88 7.52
C ASN A 275 7.51 11.96 7.07
N GLY A 276 7.43 12.38 5.82
CA GLY A 276 8.30 13.40 5.22
C GLY A 276 9.71 12.93 4.86
N ASN A 277 10.14 11.75 5.29
CA ASN A 277 11.47 11.22 5.00
C ASN A 277 11.52 10.51 3.64
N LYS A 278 12.73 10.28 3.15
CA LYS A 278 12.99 9.57 1.89
C LYS A 278 13.61 8.20 2.15
N ALA A 279 13.23 7.20 1.36
CA ALA A 279 13.87 5.90 1.30
C ALA A 279 14.45 5.66 -0.09
N CYS A 280 15.59 4.98 -0.14
CA CYS A 280 16.17 4.48 -1.39
C CYS A 280 16.07 2.96 -1.42
N VAL A 281 15.42 2.45 -2.46
CA VAL A 281 15.25 1.02 -2.70
C VAL A 281 16.12 0.63 -3.89
N VAL A 282 16.98 -0.36 -3.68
CA VAL A 282 17.85 -0.91 -4.71
C VAL A 282 17.54 -2.39 -4.85
N MET A 283 17.16 -2.82 -6.05
CA MET A 283 16.89 -4.20 -6.38
C MET A 283 17.78 -4.66 -7.51
N GLU A 284 18.60 -5.66 -7.25
CA GLU A 284 19.52 -6.21 -8.23
C GLU A 284 19.18 -7.66 -8.55
N GLN A 285 18.95 -7.96 -9.82
CA GLN A 285 18.63 -9.29 -10.27
C GLN A 285 19.21 -9.58 -11.65
N GLU A 286 20.00 -10.65 -11.77
CA GLU A 286 20.58 -11.13 -13.04
C GLU A 286 21.29 -10.03 -13.86
N GLY A 287 22.04 -9.15 -13.17
CA GLY A 287 22.79 -8.06 -13.78
C GLY A 287 21.98 -6.81 -14.13
N ARG A 288 20.68 -6.77 -13.77
CA ARG A 288 19.85 -5.56 -13.85
C ARG A 288 19.69 -4.98 -12.46
N CYS A 289 19.83 -3.67 -12.35
CA CYS A 289 19.69 -2.92 -11.12
C CYS A 289 18.59 -1.87 -11.28
N LEU A 290 17.54 -1.98 -10.47
CA LEU A 290 16.51 -0.97 -10.31
C LEU A 290 16.80 -0.16 -9.05
N LEU A 291 16.85 1.15 -9.21
CA LEU A 291 16.91 2.10 -8.12
C LEU A 291 15.62 2.91 -8.08
N LEU A 292 15.05 3.09 -6.89
CA LEU A 292 13.81 3.83 -6.67
C LEU A 292 13.94 4.67 -5.41
N VAL A 293 13.66 5.97 -5.53
CA VAL A 293 13.59 6.87 -4.37
C VAL A 293 12.13 7.22 -4.08
N LEU A 294 11.71 6.90 -2.85
CA LEU A 294 10.39 7.16 -2.32
C LEU A 294 10.45 8.28 -1.30
N GLU A 295 9.41 9.10 -1.23
CA GLU A 295 9.18 10.05 -0.14
C GLU A 295 7.87 9.70 0.56
N LYS A 296 7.91 9.47 1.88
CA LYS A 296 6.72 9.21 2.67
C LYS A 296 5.87 10.47 2.75
N LEU A 297 4.62 10.37 2.30
CA LEU A 297 3.70 11.49 2.36
C LEU A 297 3.11 11.62 3.77
N ILE A 298 2.96 12.86 4.22
CA ILE A 298 2.33 13.18 5.50
C ILE A 298 0.82 13.19 5.28
N PRO A 299 0.04 12.34 5.98
CA PRO A 299 -1.41 12.33 5.85
C PRO A 299 -1.98 13.69 6.27
N GLN A 300 -2.78 14.31 5.41
CA GLN A 300 -3.37 15.60 5.72
C GLN A 300 -4.54 15.44 6.67
N SER A 301 -4.61 16.32 7.68
CA SER A 301 -5.78 16.49 8.53
C SER A 301 -6.40 17.84 8.20
N ALA A 302 -7.73 17.90 8.05
CA ALA A 302 -8.42 19.17 8.21
C ALA A 302 -8.07 19.72 9.60
N LYS A 303 -7.82 21.03 9.72
CA LYS A 303 -7.34 21.68 10.96
C LYS A 303 -8.11 21.17 12.18
N GLY A 304 -7.42 20.56 13.14
CA GLY A 304 -8.04 20.00 14.33
C GLY A 304 -7.46 18.64 14.74
N LEU A 305 -8.33 17.81 15.31
CA LEU A 305 -8.03 16.42 15.63
C LEU A 305 -7.96 15.57 14.35
N PRO A 306 -7.19 14.48 14.33
CA PRO A 306 -7.25 13.48 13.26
C PRO A 306 -8.68 12.99 13.02
N GLN A 307 -9.07 12.78 11.78
CA GLN A 307 -10.40 12.29 11.41
C GLN A 307 -10.41 10.77 11.28
N LEU A 308 -11.26 10.08 12.03
CA LEU A 308 -11.61 8.68 11.82
C LEU A 308 -12.87 8.59 10.98
N THR A 309 -12.81 7.92 9.83
CA THR A 309 -13.99 7.61 9.02
C THR A 309 -14.38 6.15 9.23
N LEU A 310 -15.58 5.92 9.75
CA LEU A 310 -16.16 4.59 9.96
C LEU A 310 -17.22 4.31 8.90
N TYR A 311 -16.94 3.36 8.01
CA TYR A 311 -17.95 2.81 7.10
C TYR A 311 -18.79 1.77 7.82
N THR A 312 -20.10 2.00 7.87
CA THR A 312 -21.07 1.25 8.69
C THR A 312 -22.43 1.13 8.00
N LYS A 313 -23.39 0.41 8.59
CA LYS A 313 -24.81 0.37 8.23
C LYS A 313 -25.67 0.28 9.50
N GLU A 314 -26.97 0.48 9.36
CA GLU A 314 -27.91 0.30 10.48
C GLU A 314 -28.94 -0.82 10.21
N PRO A 315 -29.12 -1.79 11.12
CA PRO A 315 -28.33 -2.05 12.34
C PRO A 315 -27.00 -2.77 12.05
N CYS A 316 -25.99 -2.59 12.93
CA CYS A 316 -24.71 -3.30 12.86
C CYS A 316 -24.04 -3.46 14.24
N SER A 317 -24.22 -4.62 14.89
CA SER A 317 -23.65 -4.87 16.23
C SER A 317 -22.11 -4.76 16.26
N LEU A 318 -21.42 -5.30 15.25
CA LEU A 318 -19.94 -5.19 15.17
C LEU A 318 -19.47 -3.74 15.06
N CYS A 319 -20.27 -2.87 14.43
CA CYS A 319 -19.96 -1.46 14.28
C CYS A 319 -20.22 -0.70 15.59
N ASP A 320 -21.25 -1.10 16.34
CA ASP A 320 -21.57 -0.56 17.66
C ASP A 320 -20.47 -0.93 18.67
N ASP A 321 -20.04 -2.19 18.70
CA ASP A 321 -18.94 -2.69 19.54
C ASP A 321 -17.64 -1.92 19.27
N LEU A 322 -17.27 -1.76 17.99
CA LEU A 322 -16.07 -1.03 17.60
C LEU A 322 -16.17 0.47 17.96
N THR A 323 -17.35 1.07 17.84
CA THR A 323 -17.55 2.47 18.26
C THR A 323 -17.40 2.61 19.77
N ALA A 324 -17.98 1.70 20.55
CA ALA A 324 -17.85 1.70 22.01
C ALA A 324 -16.38 1.57 22.44
N GLU A 325 -15.62 0.69 21.78
CA GLU A 325 -14.20 0.50 22.06
C GLU A 325 -13.35 1.75 21.72
N LEU A 326 -13.67 2.43 20.61
CA LEU A 326 -13.02 3.70 20.25
C LEU A 326 -13.28 4.79 21.30
N GLU A 327 -14.52 4.93 21.75
CA GLU A 327 -14.89 5.89 22.80
C GLU A 327 -14.27 5.53 24.15
N GLU A 328 -14.16 4.25 24.52
CA GLU A 328 -13.54 3.86 25.79
C GLU A 328 -12.04 4.18 25.83
N LYS A 329 -11.31 3.92 24.75
CA LYS A 329 -9.84 3.88 24.75
C LYS A 329 -9.16 5.11 24.17
N PHE A 330 -9.86 5.88 23.34
CA PHE A 330 -9.26 6.94 22.52
C PHE A 330 -10.12 8.23 22.50
N HIS A 331 -11.05 8.39 23.46
CA HIS A 331 -11.93 9.57 23.55
C HIS A 331 -11.16 10.89 23.47
N GLY A 332 -11.62 11.78 22.60
CA GLY A 332 -11.03 13.12 22.43
C GLY A 332 -9.70 13.16 21.66
N GLU A 333 -9.19 12.02 21.18
CA GLU A 333 -7.98 11.98 20.35
C GLU A 333 -8.26 12.14 18.84
N PHE A 334 -9.52 12.03 18.42
CA PHE A 334 -9.95 12.07 17.02
C PHE A 334 -11.38 12.64 16.87
N GLU A 335 -11.76 12.94 15.64
CA GLU A 335 -13.14 13.23 15.23
C GLU A 335 -13.71 12.05 14.46
N LEU A 336 -14.83 11.46 14.93
CA LEU A 336 -15.47 10.32 14.26
C LEU A 336 -16.48 10.80 13.21
N GLN A 337 -16.31 10.35 11.98
CA GLN A 337 -17.28 10.48 10.89
C GLN A 337 -17.84 9.11 10.52
N LYS A 338 -19.15 8.90 10.72
CA LYS A 338 -19.83 7.69 10.24
C LYS A 338 -20.32 7.87 8.80
N VAL A 339 -20.01 6.89 7.94
CA VAL A 339 -20.49 6.81 6.56
C VAL A 339 -21.36 5.57 6.42
N TYR A 340 -22.66 5.80 6.29
CA TYR A 340 -23.66 4.75 6.11
C TYR A 340 -23.65 4.25 4.67
N ILE A 341 -23.13 3.05 4.45
CA ILE A 341 -22.89 2.51 3.12
C ILE A 341 -24.16 2.10 2.39
N ASP A 342 -25.25 1.89 3.12
CA ASP A 342 -26.59 1.54 2.60
C ASP A 342 -27.37 2.75 2.05
N GLN A 343 -26.88 3.97 2.27
CA GLN A 343 -27.46 5.18 1.69
C GLN A 343 -27.20 5.26 0.18
N LYS A 344 -28.16 5.84 -0.56
CA LYS A 344 -28.12 5.90 -2.03
C LYS A 344 -26.90 6.64 -2.57
N GLU A 345 -26.43 7.65 -1.85
CA GLU A 345 -25.27 8.46 -2.22
C GLU A 345 -23.95 7.68 -2.03
N ASN A 346 -23.98 6.61 -1.22
CA ASN A 346 -22.82 5.82 -0.81
C ASN A 346 -22.77 4.43 -1.46
N VAL A 347 -23.55 4.17 -2.51
CA VAL A 347 -23.61 2.87 -3.21
C VAL A 347 -22.22 2.37 -3.66
N ARG A 348 -21.27 3.27 -3.95
CA ARG A 348 -19.88 2.88 -4.23
C ARG A 348 -19.23 2.15 -3.06
N PHE A 349 -19.46 2.61 -1.83
CA PHE A 349 -18.93 2.01 -0.60
C PHE A 349 -19.69 0.73 -0.24
N LEU A 350 -20.99 0.65 -0.56
CA LEU A 350 -21.72 -0.62 -0.45
C LEU A 350 -21.06 -1.71 -1.29
N ARG A 351 -20.69 -1.39 -2.54
CA ARG A 351 -20.01 -2.34 -3.44
C ARG A 351 -18.61 -2.72 -2.97
N LEU A 352 -17.94 -1.86 -2.21
CA LEU A 352 -16.60 -2.11 -1.67
C LEU A 352 -16.62 -2.88 -0.35
N PHE A 353 -17.50 -2.52 0.58
CA PHE A 353 -17.39 -2.89 2.00
C PHE A 353 -18.58 -3.68 2.56
N ARG A 354 -19.59 -4.06 1.76
CA ARG A 354 -20.81 -4.73 2.26
C ARG A 354 -20.57 -5.93 3.19
N PHE A 355 -19.46 -6.64 3.02
CA PHE A 355 -19.09 -7.81 3.82
C PHE A 355 -17.94 -7.56 4.78
N ASP A 356 -17.42 -6.33 4.80
CA ASP A 356 -16.21 -5.97 5.54
C ASP A 356 -16.44 -4.92 6.61
N ILE A 357 -17.65 -4.37 6.72
CA ILE A 357 -17.98 -3.45 7.82
C ILE A 357 -17.85 -4.14 9.20
N PRO A 358 -17.40 -3.41 10.23
CA PRO A 358 -16.92 -2.02 10.18
C PRO A 358 -15.59 -1.86 9.44
N VAL A 359 -15.42 -0.77 8.67
CA VAL A 359 -14.13 -0.40 8.05
C VAL A 359 -13.71 0.99 8.52
N LEU A 360 -12.49 1.12 9.04
CA LEU A 360 -11.94 2.35 9.57
C LEU A 360 -10.82 2.92 8.68
N PHE A 361 -10.87 4.23 8.47
CA PHE A 361 -9.81 5.02 7.87
C PHE A 361 -9.41 6.14 8.83
N LEU A 362 -8.10 6.42 8.94
CA LEU A 362 -7.55 7.56 9.68
C LEU A 362 -6.96 8.55 8.68
N ASN A 363 -7.49 9.78 8.65
CA ASN A 363 -7.10 10.82 7.70
C ASN A 363 -7.05 10.27 6.26
N GLY A 364 -8.11 9.59 5.82
CA GLY A 364 -8.21 9.01 4.48
C GLY A 364 -7.30 7.81 4.19
N GLN A 365 -6.48 7.33 5.15
CA GLN A 365 -5.68 6.12 5.01
C GLN A 365 -6.31 4.95 5.75
N PHE A 366 -6.35 3.78 5.09
CA PHE A 366 -6.91 2.57 5.68
C PHE A 366 -6.23 2.21 7.00
N LEU A 367 -7.04 1.88 8.02
CA LEU A 367 -6.59 1.47 9.33
C LEU A 367 -6.88 -0.01 9.58
N CYS A 368 -8.15 -0.41 9.57
CA CYS A 368 -8.55 -1.79 9.80
C CYS A 368 -9.98 -2.06 9.33
N MET A 369 -10.38 -3.32 9.33
CA MET A 369 -11.76 -3.76 9.11
C MET A 369 -12.13 -4.94 10.02
N HIS A 370 -13.43 -5.18 10.18
CA HIS A 370 -14.06 -6.17 11.08
C HIS A 370 -13.85 -5.95 12.58
N ARG A 371 -12.64 -5.55 13.00
CA ARG A 371 -12.24 -5.31 14.40
C ARG A 371 -11.30 -4.12 14.51
N LEU A 372 -11.30 -3.46 15.67
CA LEU A 372 -10.35 -2.39 15.96
C LEU A 372 -8.93 -2.96 16.05
N ASN A 373 -7.99 -2.33 15.36
CA ASN A 373 -6.56 -2.56 15.59
C ASN A 373 -6.02 -1.44 16.49
N GLU A 374 -6.16 -1.64 17.80
CA GLU A 374 -5.80 -0.64 18.81
C GLU A 374 -4.34 -0.23 18.72
N GLN A 375 -3.44 -1.20 18.54
CA GLN A 375 -2.00 -0.97 18.46
C GLN A 375 -1.66 -0.07 17.28
N LEU A 376 -2.19 -0.39 16.09
CA LEU A 376 -1.97 0.40 14.90
C LEU A 376 -2.58 1.81 15.01
N LEU A 377 -3.76 1.95 15.62
CA LEU A 377 -4.37 3.26 15.84
C LEU A 377 -3.50 4.12 16.76
N ARG A 378 -3.03 3.56 17.87
CA ARG A 378 -2.16 4.24 18.84
C ARG A 378 -0.86 4.70 18.18
N GLU A 379 -0.21 3.84 17.41
CA GLU A 379 1.01 4.14 16.67
C GLU A 379 0.81 5.30 15.68
N ARG A 380 -0.27 5.28 14.89
CA ARG A 380 -0.55 6.32 13.90
C ARG A 380 -0.95 7.66 14.53
N LEU A 381 -1.72 7.64 15.61
CA LEU A 381 -2.05 8.87 16.36
C LEU A 381 -0.79 9.49 16.97
N ALA A 382 0.11 8.68 17.53
CA ALA A 382 1.39 9.15 18.07
C ALA A 382 2.27 9.76 16.97
N ALA A 383 2.38 9.11 15.80
CA ALA A 383 3.12 9.64 14.67
C ALA A 383 2.57 11.00 14.21
N LEU A 384 1.24 11.17 14.17
CA LEU A 384 0.62 12.46 13.81
C LEU A 384 0.90 13.56 14.84
N LYS A 385 0.97 13.24 16.14
CA LYS A 385 1.32 14.21 17.20
C LYS A 385 2.76 14.71 17.03
N ASN A 386 3.72 13.82 16.76
CA ASN A 386 5.13 14.17 16.57
C ASN A 386 5.37 15.05 15.33
N ASN A 387 4.54 14.89 14.29
CA ASN A 387 4.63 15.70 13.07
C ASN A 387 4.03 17.12 13.22
N LYS A 388 3.26 17.39 14.28
CA LYS A 388 2.73 18.75 14.56
C LYS A 388 3.73 19.62 15.34
N THR A 389 4.74 19.00 15.94
CA THR A 389 5.76 19.66 16.79
C THR A 389 7.07 19.98 16.05
N ALA A 390 7.22 19.53 14.81
CA ALA A 390 8.31 19.87 13.89
C ALA A 390 7.80 20.88 12.85
#